data_AF-A0A6A7BRP7-F1
#
_entry.id   AF-A0A6A7BRP7-F1
#
_cell.length_a   1.000
_cell.length_b   1.000
_cell.length_c   1.000
_cell.angle_alpha   90.00
_cell.angle_beta   90.00
_cell.angle_gamma   90.00
#
_symmetry.space_group_name_H-M   'P 1'
#
loop_
_entity.id
_entity.type
_entity.pdbx_description
1 polymer ?
#
loop_
_entity_poly.entity_id
_entity_poly.type
_entity_poly.pdbx_seq_one_letter_code
_entity_poly.pdbx_strand_id
1 'polypeptide(L)'
;HPSPSCLACGRIFPATHILDLHIREHHDPFVSLQRARGEKVYRCFVEGCEKVCRDGRRRRLHCIDKHGYPWGWGWGVVDRGL
;
A
#
# COMPACT_ATOMS: atom_id res chain seq x y z
N HIS A 1 4.32 -0.20 22.67
CA HIS A 1 4.43 -1.12 21.53
C HIS A 1 5.45 -0.55 20.55
N PRO A 2 6.33 -1.37 19.93
CA PRO A 2 7.23 -0.87 18.89
C PRO A 2 6.41 -0.36 17.70
N SER A 3 6.80 0.79 17.15
CA SER A 3 6.16 1.33 15.94
C SER A 3 6.42 0.39 14.76
N PRO A 4 5.43 0.12 13.87
CA PRO A 4 5.63 -0.72 12.70
C PRO A 4 6.74 -0.15 11.83
N SER A 5 7.83 -0.89 11.60
CA SER A 5 8.96 -0.44 10.81
C SER A 5 9.43 -1.49 9.81
N CYS A 6 9.93 -1.04 8.67
CA CYS A 6 10.48 -1.91 7.65
C CYS A 6 11.95 -2.22 7.97
N LEU A 7 12.28 -3.49 8.17
CA LEU A 7 13.65 -3.92 8.45
C LEU A 7 14.60 -3.71 7.25
N ALA A 8 14.08 -3.68 6.02
CA ALA A 8 14.88 -3.52 4.81
C ALA A 8 15.32 -2.06 4.57
N CYS A 9 14.54 -1.07 5.02
CA CYS A 9 14.82 0.35 4.74
C CYS A 9 14.70 1.29 5.95
N GLY A 10 14.34 0.79 7.12
CA GLY A 10 14.24 1.57 8.37
C GLY A 10 13.02 2.50 8.49
N ARG A 11 12.17 2.61 7.45
CA ARG A 11 10.98 3.49 7.48
C ARG A 11 9.96 3.01 8.51
N ILE A 12 9.28 3.97 9.14
CA ILE A 12 8.24 3.74 10.15
C ILE A 12 6.87 4.01 9.53
N PHE A 13 5.85 3.23 9.88
CA PHE A 13 4.53 3.29 9.29
C PHE A 13 3.44 3.45 10.37
N PRO A 14 2.31 4.09 10.04
CA PRO A 14 1.24 4.36 11.00
C PRO A 14 0.48 3.10 11.45
N ALA A 15 0.54 2.02 10.68
CA ALA A 15 -0.14 0.76 10.97
C ALA A 15 0.57 -0.42 10.32
N THR A 16 0.45 -1.61 10.92
CA THR A 16 1.04 -2.86 10.40
C THR A 16 0.58 -3.17 8.98
N HIS A 17 -0.71 -2.97 8.67
CA HIS A 17 -1.22 -3.16 7.32
C HIS A 17 -0.51 -2.27 6.28
N ILE A 18 -0.20 -1.01 6.62
CA ILE A 18 0.52 -0.11 5.70
C ILE A 18 1.98 -0.54 5.53
N LEU A 19 2.63 -1.03 6.59
CA LEU A 19 3.95 -1.66 6.50
C LEU A 19 3.93 -2.89 5.58
N ASP A 20 2.92 -3.75 5.69
CA ASP A 20 2.80 -4.94 4.84
C ASP A 20 2.61 -4.57 3.37
N LEU A 21 1.82 -3.52 3.09
CA LEU A 21 1.70 -2.96 1.74
C LEU A 21 3.05 -2.46 1.22
N HIS A 22 3.81 -1.75 2.05
CA HIS A 22 5.15 -1.26 1.68
C HIS A 22 6.10 -2.40 1.35
N ILE A 23 6.19 -3.43 2.20
CA ILE A 23 7.04 -4.59 1.96
C ILE A 23 6.68 -5.27 0.64
N ARG A 24 5.38 -5.51 0.40
CA ARG A 24 4.92 -6.11 -0.85
C ARG A 24 5.23 -5.26 -2.07
N GLU A 25 5.04 -3.95 -1.99
CA GLU A 25 5.17 -3.07 -3.15
C GLU A 25 6.61 -2.64 -3.45
N HIS A 26 7.51 -2.69 -2.48
CA HIS A 26 8.89 -2.19 -2.64
C HIS A 26 9.99 -3.22 -2.39
N HIS A 27 9.69 -4.29 -1.66
CA HIS A 27 10.69 -5.26 -1.21
C HIS A 27 10.39 -6.70 -1.62
N ASP A 28 9.18 -7.01 -2.08
CA ASP A 28 8.82 -8.34 -2.59
C ASP A 28 9.12 -8.46 -4.10
N PRO A 29 10.13 -9.24 -4.50
CA PRO A 29 10.48 -9.43 -5.91
C PRO A 29 9.39 -10.19 -6.69
N PHE A 30 8.60 -11.06 -6.05
CA PHE A 30 7.51 -11.77 -6.71
C PHE A 30 6.37 -10.84 -7.07
N VAL A 31 6.05 -9.87 -6.20
CA VAL A 31 5.06 -8.83 -6.51
C VAL A 31 5.55 -7.92 -7.63
N SER A 32 6.86 -7.67 -7.71
CA SER A 32 7.47 -6.93 -8.82
C SER A 32 7.32 -7.67 -10.16
N LEU A 33 7.53 -8.98 -10.18
CA LEU A 33 7.30 -9.82 -11.37
C LEU A 33 5.82 -9.88 -11.78
N GLN A 34 4.90 -10.04 -10.82
CA GLN A 34 3.46 -10.00 -11.08
C GLN A 34 3.03 -8.68 -11.73
N ARG A 35 3.57 -7.54 -11.24
CA ARG A 35 3.34 -6.22 -11.86
C ARG A 35 3.84 -6.15 -13.29
N ALA A 36 5.04 -6.67 -13.56
CA ALA A 36 5.60 -6.69 -14.91
C ALA A 36 4.74 -7.50 -15.90
N ARG A 37 3.99 -8.50 -15.39
CA ARG A 37 3.01 -9.29 -16.16
C ARG A 37 1.63 -8.62 -16.28
N GLY A 38 1.44 -7.44 -15.70
CA GLY A 38 0.17 -6.70 -15.73
C GLY A 38 -0.87 -7.17 -14.72
N GLU A 39 -0.47 -7.98 -13.73
CA GLU A 39 -1.36 -8.47 -12.68
C GLU A 39 -1.72 -7.36 -11.68
N LYS A 40 -2.84 -7.55 -10.96
CA LYS A 40 -3.28 -6.61 -9.92
C LYS A 40 -2.59 -6.96 -8.62
N VAL A 41 -1.81 -6.03 -8.06
CA VAL A 41 -1.08 -6.27 -6.80
C VAL A 41 -1.34 -5.22 -5.72
N TYR A 42 -1.90 -4.07 -6.08
CA TYR A 42 -2.06 -2.93 -5.17
C TYR A 42 -3.29 -3.13 -4.29
N ARG A 43 -3.10 -3.75 -3.12
CA ARG A 43 -4.16 -3.96 -2.12
C ARG A 43 -4.62 -2.61 -1.53
N CYS A 44 -5.88 -2.53 -1.12
CA CYS A 44 -6.48 -1.34 -0.51
C CYS A 44 -5.78 -0.94 0.80
N PHE A 45 -5.79 0.36 1.14
CA PHE A 45 -5.26 0.87 2.41
C PHE A 45 -6.13 0.53 3.63
N VAL A 46 -7.40 0.17 3.43
CA VAL A 46 -8.31 -0.19 4.52
C VAL A 46 -8.12 -1.68 4.86
N GLU A 47 -7.79 -1.95 6.12
CA GLU A 47 -7.70 -3.32 6.64
C GLU A 47 -9.06 -4.03 6.53
N GLY A 48 -9.05 -5.29 6.09
CA GLY A 48 -10.27 -6.06 5.80
C GLY A 48 -10.89 -5.81 4.42
N CYS A 49 -10.44 -4.81 3.64
CA CYS A 49 -10.89 -4.64 2.26
C CYS A 49 -10.15 -5.59 1.30
N GLU A 50 -10.89 -6.43 0.57
CA GLU A 50 -10.34 -7.44 -0.35
C GLU A 50 -9.97 -6.87 -1.73
N LYS A 51 -10.20 -5.58 -1.99
CA LYS A 51 -9.93 -4.99 -3.30
C LYS A 51 -8.43 -4.97 -3.60
N VAL A 52 -8.07 -5.59 -4.74
CA VAL A 52 -6.74 -5.46 -5.35
C VAL A 52 -6.82 -4.70 -6.67
N CYS A 53 -5.98 -3.67 -6.79
CA CYS A 53 -5.96 -2.73 -7.91
C CYS A 53 -4.76 -2.98 -8.85
N ARG A 54 -4.91 -2.57 -10.11
CA ARG A 54 -3.84 -2.69 -11.12
C ARG A 54 -2.70 -1.68 -10.88
N ASP A 55 -3.02 -0.51 -10.34
CA ASP A 55 -2.07 0.58 -10.13
C ASP A 55 -2.49 1.45 -8.94
N GLY A 56 -1.56 2.27 -8.45
CA GLY A 56 -1.79 3.17 -7.32
C GLY A 56 -2.89 4.21 -7.56
N ARG A 57 -3.09 4.66 -8.81
CA ARG A 57 -4.15 5.61 -9.17
C ARG A 57 -5.53 4.97 -8.96
N ARG A 58 -5.73 3.74 -9.44
CA ARG A 58 -6.97 2.98 -9.24
C ARG A 58 -7.22 2.67 -7.77
N ARG A 59 -6.17 2.35 -6.99
CA ARG A 59 -6.27 2.18 -5.54
C ARG A 59 -6.76 3.46 -4.86
N ARG A 60 -6.17 4.61 -5.21
CA ARG A 60 -6.60 5.93 -4.70
C ARG A 60 -8.07 6.19 -4.99
N LEU A 61 -8.50 6.03 -6.25
CA LEU A 61 -9.89 6.23 -6.65
C LEU A 61 -10.84 5.30 -5.89
N HIS A 62 -10.47 4.03 -5.71
CA HIS A 62 -11.24 3.09 -4.91
C HIS A 62 -11.38 3.54 -3.45
N CYS A 63 -10.31 4.04 -2.82
CA CYS A 63 -10.37 4.52 -1.43
C CYS A 63 -11.28 5.76 -1.29
N ILE A 64 -11.25 6.66 -2.28
CA ILE A 64 -12.15 7.82 -2.32
C ILE A 64 -13.61 7.35 -2.48
N ASP A 65 -13.89 6.53 -3.50
CA ASP A 65 -15.25 6.12 -3.86
C ASP A 65 -15.90 5.16 -2.84
N LYS A 66 -15.15 4.20 -2.31
CA LYS A 66 -15.69 3.13 -1.45
C LYS A 66 -15.43 3.30 0.02
N HIS A 67 -14.45 4.12 0.41
CA HIS A 67 -14.09 4.33 1.80
C HIS A 67 -14.13 5.81 2.22
N GLY A 68 -14.54 6.72 1.34
CA GLY A 68 -14.73 8.13 1.66
C GLY A 68 -13.44 8.88 1.96
N TYR A 69 -12.28 8.37 1.52
CA TYR A 69 -11.00 9.05 1.77
C TYR A 69 -11.00 10.45 1.11
N PRO A 70 -10.43 11.47 1.78
CA PRO A 70 -10.34 12.79 1.19
C PRO A 70 -9.39 12.81 0.00
N TRP A 71 -9.67 13.64 -1.00
CA TRP A 71 -8.84 13.75 -2.20
C TRP A 71 -7.37 14.10 -1.88
N GLY A 72 -7.16 14.94 -0.87
CA GLY A 72 -5.85 15.38 -0.39
C GLY A 72 -5.18 14.46 0.64
N TRP A 73 -5.66 13.23 0.83
CA TRP A 73 -5.01 12.29 1.74
C TRP A 73 -3.54 12.00 1.32
N GLY A 74 -2.69 11.66 2.28
CA GLY A 74 -1.27 11.37 2.08
C GLY A 74 -1.00 10.05 1.34
N TRP A 75 -1.33 9.99 0.04
CA TRP A 75 -1.26 8.76 -0.77
C TRP A 75 0.12 8.11 -0.86
N GLY A 76 1.18 8.85 -0.56
CA GLY A 76 2.57 8.36 -0.55
C GLY A 76 2.99 7.65 0.74
N VAL A 77 2.06 7.40 1.69
CA VAL A 77 2.39 6.76 2.98
C VAL A 77 3.01 5.36 2.80
N VAL A 78 2.62 4.61 1.77
CA VAL A 78 3.22 3.30 1.46
C VAL A 78 4.63 3.43 0.91
N ASP A 79 4.95 4.50 0.18
CA ASP A 79 6.29 4.70 -0.38
C ASP A 79 7.27 5.27 0.67
N ARG A 80 6.80 6.20 1.50
CA ARG A 80 7.65 7.07 2.33
C ARG A 80 7.66 6.71 3.81
N GLY A 81 6.63 6.05 4.32
CA GLY A 81 6.39 5.98 5.76
C GLY A 81 5.91 7.32 6.33
N LEU A 82 6.03 7.45 7.65
CA LEU A 82 5.77 8.67 8.42
C LEU A 82 6.87 9.72 8.23
#